data_AF-A0A257MXG6-F1
#
_entry.id   AF-A0A257MXG6-F1
#
_cell.length_a   1.000
_cell.length_b   1.000
_cell.length_c   1.000
_cell.angle_alpha   90.00
_cell.angle_beta   90.00
_cell.angle_gamma   90.00
#
_symmetry.space_group_name_H-M   'P 1'
#
loop_
_entity.id
_entity.type
_entity.pdbx_description
1 polymer ?
#
loop_
_entity_poly.entity_id
_entity_poly.type
_entity_poly.pdbx_seq_one_letter_code
_entity_poly.pdbx_strand_id
1 'polypeptide(L)'
;MSNLNIQKLSTTAHDFDQQLQNLLAWNETDDLDVHRRVLDIIADVRKRGDAAVIEYTNRFDNRQVVDASELEMSKETLKTAWENLPAAQTQALQTAADRVRAYAEHQKIQPWQYTEADGTVLGQKITPLDRVGLYVPGGKAA
;
A
#
# COMPACT_ATOMS: atom_id res chain seq x y z
N MET A 1 -5.87 -34.79 20.20
CA MET A 1 -5.19 -34.26 19.01
C MET A 1 -6.23 -33.50 18.20
N SER A 2 -6.00 -32.22 17.90
CA SER A 2 -6.93 -31.42 17.08
C SER A 2 -6.86 -31.90 15.63
N ASN A 3 -7.97 -32.43 15.10
CA ASN A 3 -8.07 -32.75 13.68
C ASN A 3 -8.16 -31.45 12.88
N LEU A 4 -7.10 -31.10 12.18
CA LEU A 4 -7.11 -30.02 11.20
C LEU A 4 -7.83 -30.50 9.93
N ASN A 5 -8.97 -29.90 9.62
CA ASN A 5 -9.74 -30.20 8.42
C ASN A 5 -9.22 -29.34 7.26
N ILE A 6 -8.11 -29.76 6.65
CA ILE A 6 -7.55 -29.14 5.45
C ILE A 6 -8.15 -29.82 4.23
N GLN A 7 -8.71 -29.04 3.31
CA GLN A 7 -9.27 -29.55 2.06
C GLN A 7 -8.16 -30.23 1.24
N LYS A 8 -8.39 -31.48 0.82
CA LYS A 8 -7.44 -32.27 0.03
C LYS A 8 -8.07 -32.57 -1.32
N LEU A 9 -7.36 -32.23 -2.38
CA LEU A 9 -7.75 -32.53 -3.75
C LEU A 9 -6.83 -33.65 -4.28
N SER A 10 -7.36 -34.50 -5.16
CA SER A 10 -6.55 -35.48 -5.90
C SER A 10 -6.67 -35.20 -7.40
N THR A 11 -5.54 -35.07 -8.10
CA THR A 11 -5.51 -34.86 -9.55
C THR A 11 -6.09 -36.03 -10.35
N THR A 12 -6.28 -37.18 -9.70
CA THR A 12 -6.93 -38.37 -10.28
C THR A 12 -8.43 -38.44 -10.03
N ALA A 13 -8.99 -37.53 -9.23
CA ALA A 13 -10.42 -37.47 -8.99
C ALA A 13 -11.13 -37.01 -10.26
N HIS A 14 -12.24 -37.66 -10.60
CA HIS A 14 -13.04 -37.33 -11.79
C HIS A 14 -13.60 -35.89 -11.78
N ASP A 15 -13.73 -35.29 -10.60
CA ASP A 15 -14.21 -33.94 -10.34
C ASP A 15 -13.10 -32.98 -9.89
N PHE A 16 -11.83 -33.35 -10.08
CA PHE A 16 -10.68 -32.54 -9.66
C PHE A 16 -10.76 -31.08 -10.14
N ASP A 17 -11.07 -30.86 -11.42
CA ASP A 17 -11.14 -29.51 -11.99
C ASP A 17 -12.22 -28.67 -11.32
N GLN A 18 -13.38 -29.27 -11.01
CA GLN A 18 -14.46 -28.60 -10.28
C GLN A 18 -14.07 -28.31 -8.83
N GLN A 19 -13.41 -29.26 -8.16
CA GLN A 19 -12.93 -29.08 -6.79
C GLN A 19 -11.86 -27.97 -6.72
N LEU A 20 -10.97 -27.90 -7.71
CA LEU A 20 -9.94 -26.87 -7.83
C LEU A 20 -10.57 -25.52 -8.12
N GLN A 21 -11.50 -25.44 -9.06
CA GLN A 21 -12.26 -24.22 -9.33
C GLN A 21 -12.97 -23.71 -8.08
N ASN A 22 -13.62 -24.59 -7.31
CA ASN A 22 -14.29 -24.21 -6.08
C ASN A 22 -13.32 -23.74 -4.98
N LEU A 23 -12.13 -24.34 -4.89
CA LEU A 23 -11.08 -23.91 -3.95
C LEU A 23 -10.49 -22.55 -4.34
N LEU A 24 -10.34 -22.30 -5.64
CA LEU A 24 -9.83 -21.04 -6.18
C LEU A 24 -10.90 -19.95 -6.27
N ALA A 25 -12.19 -20.31 -6.19
CA ALA A 25 -13.31 -19.39 -6.19
C ALA A 25 -13.32 -18.59 -4.88
N TRP A 26 -12.56 -17.50 -4.86
CA TRP A 26 -12.61 -16.49 -3.83
C TRP A 26 -13.77 -15.55 -4.16
N ASN A 27 -14.87 -15.69 -3.44
CA ASN A 27 -15.98 -14.75 -3.56
C ASN A 27 -15.59 -13.44 -2.88
N GLU A 28 -15.30 -12.42 -3.69
CA GLU A 28 -15.32 -11.04 -3.27
C GLU A 28 -16.79 -10.69 -2.99
N THR A 29 -17.23 -10.86 -1.74
CA THR A 29 -18.54 -10.34 -1.33
C THR A 29 -18.45 -8.82 -1.37
N ASP A 30 -18.95 -8.23 -2.46
CA ASP A 30 -19.23 -6.81 -2.55
C ASP A 30 -20.30 -6.46 -1.52
N ASP A 31 -19.86 -6.04 -0.33
CA ASP A 31 -20.75 -5.45 0.66
C ASP A 31 -21.16 -4.06 0.15
N LEU A 32 -22.35 -4.01 -0.49
CA LEU A 32 -22.92 -2.78 -1.04
C LEU A 32 -23.05 -1.67 0.00
N ASP A 33 -23.21 -2.01 1.29
CA ASP A 33 -23.28 -1.01 2.36
C ASP A 33 -21.91 -0.40 2.64
N VAL A 34 -20.84 -1.21 2.62
CA VAL A 34 -19.46 -0.71 2.72
C VAL A 34 -19.14 0.18 1.51
N HIS A 35 -19.49 -0.27 0.30
CA HIS A 35 -19.28 0.49 -0.91
C HIS A 35 -19.94 1.88 -0.84
N ARG A 36 -21.20 1.93 -0.44
CA ARG A 36 -21.94 3.18 -0.28
C ARG A 36 -21.29 4.11 0.75
N ARG A 37 -20.92 3.58 1.93
CA ARG A 37 -20.26 4.38 2.98
C ARG A 37 -18.94 4.98 2.52
N VAL A 38 -18.15 4.23 1.76
CA VAL A 38 -16.86 4.72 1.20
C VAL A 38 -17.12 5.87 0.21
N LEU A 39 -18.09 5.72 -0.69
CA LEU A 39 -18.44 6.79 -1.63
C LEU A 39 -18.89 8.07 -0.93
N ASP A 40 -19.71 7.94 0.12
CA ASP A 40 -20.19 9.07 0.91
C ASP A 40 -19.01 9.78 1.61
N ILE A 41 -18.08 9.04 2.23
CA ILE A 41 -16.86 9.60 2.86
C ILE A 41 -16.00 10.36 1.85
N ILE A 42 -15.76 9.77 0.67
CA ILE A 42 -14.97 10.41 -0.39
C ILE A 42 -15.64 11.71 -0.85
N ALA A 43 -16.96 11.71 -1.05
CA ALA A 43 -17.70 12.90 -1.43
C ALA A 43 -17.60 14.01 -0.37
N ASP A 44 -17.68 13.64 0.91
CA ASP A 44 -17.56 14.57 2.03
C ASP A 44 -16.16 15.18 2.13
N VAL A 45 -15.10 14.37 2.03
CA VAL A 45 -13.71 14.86 2.03
C VAL A 45 -13.46 15.80 0.85
N ARG A 46 -13.97 15.48 -0.35
CA ARG A 46 -13.85 16.37 -1.52
C ARG A 46 -14.55 17.71 -1.32
N LYS A 47 -15.67 17.74 -0.60
CA LYS A 47 -16.49 18.95 -0.39
C LYS A 47 -16.01 19.80 0.78
N ARG A 48 -15.62 19.16 1.89
CA ARG A 48 -15.33 19.82 3.18
C ARG A 48 -13.85 19.82 3.55
N GLY A 49 -13.01 19.09 2.82
CA GLY A 49 -11.57 18.99 3.09
C GLY A 49 -11.29 18.52 4.51
N ASP A 50 -10.36 19.21 5.17
CA ASP A 50 -9.86 18.90 6.52
C ASP A 50 -10.95 18.72 7.56
N ALA A 51 -12.05 19.47 7.48
CA ALA A 51 -13.16 19.33 8.43
C ALA A 51 -13.77 17.91 8.41
N ALA A 52 -13.90 17.29 7.23
CA ALA A 52 -14.37 15.91 7.12
C ALA A 52 -13.29 14.92 7.56
N VAL A 53 -12.02 15.18 7.25
CA VAL A 53 -10.90 14.31 7.67
C VAL A 53 -10.80 14.25 9.19
N ILE A 54 -10.87 15.40 9.88
CA ILE A 54 -10.85 15.48 11.34
C ILE A 54 -12.05 14.73 11.93
N GLU A 55 -13.25 14.95 11.40
CA GLU A 55 -14.47 14.26 11.83
C GLU A 55 -14.34 12.73 11.73
N TYR A 56 -13.92 12.22 10.58
CA TYR A 56 -13.76 10.78 10.36
C TYR A 56 -12.59 10.19 11.14
N THR A 57 -11.49 10.93 11.32
CA THR A 57 -10.37 10.51 12.17
C THR A 57 -10.84 10.35 13.62
N ASN A 58 -11.55 11.35 14.16
CA ASN A 58 -12.07 11.28 15.52
C ASN A 58 -13.09 10.15 15.68
N ARG A 59 -13.90 9.88 14.66
CA ARG A 59 -14.91 8.81 14.67
C ARG A 59 -14.33 7.40 14.56
N PHE A 60 -13.41 7.17 13.60
CA PHE A 60 -12.92 5.82 13.29
C PHE A 60 -11.67 5.45 14.08
N ASP A 61 -10.80 6.43 14.35
CA ASP A 61 -9.55 6.21 15.08
C ASP A 61 -9.66 6.59 16.57
N ASN A 62 -10.84 7.03 17.02
CA ASN A 62 -11.14 7.44 18.40
C ASN A 62 -10.16 8.50 18.94
N ARG A 63 -9.84 9.51 18.12
CA ARG A 63 -8.98 10.63 18.50
C ARG A 63 -9.79 11.89 18.87
N GLN A 64 -9.07 12.93 19.30
CA GLN A 64 -9.61 14.25 19.63
C GLN A 64 -8.81 15.35 18.92
N VAL A 65 -8.69 15.23 17.61
CA VAL A 65 -8.01 16.20 16.74
C VAL A 65 -8.89 17.43 16.58
N VAL A 66 -8.32 18.63 16.71
CA VAL A 66 -9.03 19.90 16.51
C VAL A 66 -8.54 20.66 15.28
N ASP A 67 -7.29 20.45 14.88
CA ASP A 67 -6.67 21.03 13.69
C ASP A 67 -5.97 19.96 12.83
N ALA A 68 -6.03 20.09 11.50
CA ALA A 68 -5.47 19.09 10.59
C ALA A 68 -3.94 18.99 10.67
N SER A 69 -3.25 20.05 11.11
CA SER A 69 -1.80 20.01 11.31
C SER A 69 -1.37 19.02 12.40
N GLU A 70 -2.26 18.67 13.33
CA GLU A 70 -1.98 17.66 14.37
C GLU A 70 -1.92 16.22 13.81
N LEU A 71 -2.44 16.00 12.59
CA LEU A 71 -2.38 14.71 11.91
C LEU A 71 -0.98 14.44 11.33
N GLU A 72 -0.18 15.48 11.12
CA GLU A 72 1.17 15.35 10.60
C GLU A 72 2.15 15.04 11.74
N MET A 73 2.93 13.97 11.56
CA MET A 73 4.02 13.66 12.49
C MET A 73 5.26 14.48 12.13
N SER A 74 5.83 15.16 13.13
CA SER A 74 7.07 15.92 12.93
C SER A 74 8.25 15.00 12.59
N LYS A 75 9.23 15.55 11.85
CA LYS A 75 10.47 14.82 11.52
C LYS A 75 11.24 14.43 12.78
N GLU A 76 11.17 15.26 13.82
CA GLU A 76 11.80 15.04 15.11
C GLU A 76 11.19 13.82 15.81
N THR A 77 9.86 13.66 15.77
CA THR A 77 9.20 12.46 16.29
C THR A 77 9.63 11.21 15.54
N LEU A 78 9.70 11.26 14.20
CA LEU A 78 10.16 10.12 13.39
C LEU A 78 11.61 9.75 13.69
N LYS A 79 12.50 10.75 13.80
CA LYS A 79 13.90 10.55 14.18
C LYS A 79 14.02 9.93 15.57
N THR A 80 13.27 10.44 16.54
CA THR A 80 13.27 9.93 17.91
C THR A 80 12.78 8.47 17.95
N ALA A 81 11.75 8.13 17.17
CA ALA A 81 11.27 6.76 17.06
C ALA A 81 12.36 5.82 16.50
N TRP A 82 13.10 6.25 15.48
CA TRP A 82 14.24 5.51 14.92
C TRP A 82 15.38 5.33 15.94
N GLU A 83 15.75 6.40 16.64
CA GLU A 83 16.84 6.37 17.63
C GLU A 83 16.52 5.52 18.86
N ASN A 84 15.23 5.33 19.16
CA ASN A 84 14.77 4.49 20.26
C ASN A 84 14.67 2.99 19.90
N LEU A 85 14.92 2.61 18.65
CA LEU A 85 14.91 1.20 18.26
C LEU A 85 16.12 0.45 18.84
N PRO A 86 15.94 -0.82 19.28
CA PRO A 86 17.05 -1.70 19.59
C PRO A 86 17.99 -1.84 18.39
N ALA A 87 19.30 -1.79 18.62
CA ALA A 87 20.32 -1.79 17.55
C ALA A 87 20.15 -2.91 16.51
N ALA A 88 19.74 -4.11 16.96
CA ALA A 88 19.48 -5.24 16.06
C ALA A 88 18.33 -4.98 15.08
N GLN A 89 17.27 -4.29 15.52
CA GLN A 89 16.12 -3.93 14.67
C GLN A 89 16.51 -2.83 13.68
N THR A 90 17.24 -1.82 14.14
CA THR A 90 17.79 -0.74 13.30
C THR A 90 18.66 -1.32 12.18
N GLN A 91 19.57 -2.24 12.51
CA GLN A 91 20.43 -2.90 11.54
C GLN A 91 19.64 -3.75 10.54
N ALA A 92 18.63 -4.49 10.99
CA ALA A 92 17.78 -5.30 10.13
C ALA A 92 16.98 -4.42 9.14
N LEU A 93 16.36 -3.34 9.62
CA LEU A 93 15.60 -2.40 8.77
C LEU A 93 16.50 -1.70 7.76
N GLN A 94 17.68 -1.24 8.17
CA GLN A 94 18.64 -0.62 7.26
C GLN A 94 19.10 -1.60 6.18
N THR A 95 19.42 -2.84 6.56
CA THR A 95 19.82 -3.89 5.61
C THR A 95 18.71 -4.19 4.60
N ALA A 96 17.46 -4.29 5.05
CA ALA A 96 16.32 -4.49 4.15
C ALA A 96 16.14 -3.31 3.19
N ALA A 97 16.18 -2.08 3.70
CA ALA A 97 16.05 -0.86 2.90
C ALA A 97 17.16 -0.75 1.84
N ASP A 98 18.41 -1.08 2.21
CA ASP A 98 19.54 -1.00 1.29
C ASP A 98 19.45 -2.05 0.18
N ARG A 99 18.97 -3.26 0.49
CA ARG A 99 18.71 -4.29 -0.53
C ARG A 99 17.59 -3.89 -1.48
N VAL A 100 16.48 -3.36 -0.96
CA VAL A 100 15.36 -2.86 -1.79
C VAL A 100 15.84 -1.74 -2.70
N ARG A 101 16.62 -0.77 -2.17
CA ARG A 101 17.18 0.32 -2.96
C ARG A 101 18.12 -0.17 -4.05
N ALA A 102 19.07 -1.05 -3.71
CA ALA A 102 20.02 -1.60 -4.67
C ALA A 102 19.30 -2.28 -5.84
N TYR A 103 18.27 -3.07 -5.55
CA TYR A 103 17.46 -3.71 -6.59
C TYR A 103 16.65 -2.71 -7.42
N ALA A 104 16.01 -1.72 -6.78
CA ALA A 104 15.24 -0.69 -7.48
C ALA A 104 16.10 0.16 -8.42
N GLU A 105 17.35 0.47 -8.05
CA GLU A 105 18.29 1.18 -8.93
C GLU A 105 18.62 0.37 -10.19
N HIS A 106 18.69 -0.97 -10.11
CA HIS A 106 18.84 -1.82 -11.30
C HIS A 106 17.62 -1.81 -12.23
N GLN A 107 16.42 -1.54 -11.70
CA GLN A 107 15.19 -1.45 -12.49
C GLN A 107 14.92 -0.05 -13.03
N LYS A 108 15.74 0.94 -12.67
CA LYS A 108 15.52 2.35 -13.02
C LYS A 108 15.65 2.56 -14.52
N ILE A 109 14.53 2.95 -15.13
CA ILE A 109 14.44 3.23 -16.57
C ILE A 109 15.26 4.48 -16.89
N GLN A 110 16.19 4.36 -17.83
CA GLN A 110 16.99 5.48 -18.31
C GLN A 110 16.29 6.20 -19.46
N PRO A 111 16.31 7.54 -19.52
CA PRO A 111 15.91 8.26 -20.73
C PRO A 111 16.89 7.94 -21.86
N TRP A 112 16.44 8.06 -23.10
CA TRP A 112 17.28 7.84 -24.27
C TRP A 112 16.88 8.76 -25.42
N GLN A 113 17.80 8.95 -26.36
CA GLN A 113 17.55 9.63 -27.63
C GLN A 113 18.47 9.08 -28.71
N TYR A 114 18.04 9.14 -29.97
CA TYR A 114 18.87 8.87 -31.14
C TYR A 114 18.49 9.78 -32.31
N THR A 115 19.38 9.85 -33.30
CA THR A 115 19.19 10.62 -34.53
C THR A 115 19.11 9.66 -35.71
N GLU A 116 18.09 9.81 -36.54
CA GLU A 116 17.89 9.03 -37.75
C GLU A 116 18.76 9.56 -38.91
N ALA A 117 18.87 8.78 -39.98
CA ALA A 117 19.70 9.11 -41.14
C ALA A 117 19.26 10.41 -41.85
N ASP A 118 17.99 10.82 -41.69
CA ASP A 118 17.43 12.06 -42.24
C ASP A 118 17.60 13.28 -41.32
N GLY A 119 18.23 13.10 -40.15
CA GLY A 119 18.45 14.14 -39.14
C GLY A 119 17.34 14.27 -38.09
N THR A 120 16.26 13.49 -38.18
CA THR A 120 15.19 13.46 -37.17
C THR A 120 15.72 12.97 -35.83
N VAL A 121 15.33 13.63 -34.73
CA VAL A 121 15.71 13.22 -33.35
C VAL A 121 14.51 12.59 -32.67
N LEU A 122 14.65 11.34 -32.24
CA LEU A 122 13.65 10.59 -31.49
C LEU A 122 14.18 10.25 -30.11
N GLY A 123 13.30 10.13 -29.11
CA GLY A 123 13.72 9.88 -27.75
C GLY A 123 12.58 9.54 -26.81
N GLN A 124 12.95 9.11 -25.61
CA GLN A 124 12.06 8.90 -24.49
C GLN A 124 12.52 9.71 -23.30
N LYS A 125 11.65 10.62 -22.85
CA LYS A 125 11.82 11.33 -21.59
C LYS A 125 11.15 10.54 -20.46
N ILE A 126 11.91 10.25 -19.42
CA ILE A 126 11.42 9.60 -18.20
C ILE A 126 11.39 10.66 -17.09
N THR A 127 10.25 10.80 -16.42
CA THR A 127 10.08 11.69 -15.26
C THR A 127 9.37 10.95 -14.12
N PRO A 128 9.75 11.20 -12.86
CA PRO A 128 9.02 10.65 -11.72
C PRO A 128 7.61 11.27 -11.62
N LEU A 129 6.73 10.65 -10.83
CA LEU A 129 5.52 11.33 -10.38
C LEU A 129 5.90 12.50 -9.47
N ASP A 130 5.18 13.61 -9.57
CA ASP A 130 5.42 14.79 -8.72
C ASP A 130 5.21 14.48 -7.23
N ARG A 131 4.19 13.66 -6.92
CA ARG A 131 3.80 13.25 -5.57
C ARG A 131 3.23 11.83 -5.58
N VAL A 132 3.50 11.08 -4.51
CA VAL A 132 2.95 9.74 -4.26
C VAL A 132 2.45 9.69 -2.82
N GLY A 133 1.28 9.10 -2.61
CA GLY A 133 0.76 8.77 -1.27
C GLY A 133 1.00 7.29 -0.96
N LEU A 134 1.47 6.98 0.25
CA LEU A 134 1.63 5.62 0.76
C LEU A 134 0.72 5.44 1.97
N TYR A 135 -0.23 4.52 1.89
CA TYR A 135 -1.05 4.10 3.01
C TYR A 135 -0.43 2.88 3.70
N VAL A 136 -0.31 2.94 5.01
CA VAL A 136 0.10 1.82 5.87
C VAL A 136 -1.00 1.63 6.92
N PRO A 137 -1.54 0.41 7.11
CA PRO A 137 -2.54 0.16 8.14
C PRO A 137 -1.97 0.48 9.53
N GLY A 138 -2.83 0.95 10.44
CA GLY A 138 -2.41 1.31 11.79
C GLY A 138 -2.29 0.12 12.75
N GLY A 139 -1.72 0.37 13.93
CA GLY A 139 -1.63 -0.60 15.04
C GLY A 139 -0.47 -1.59 14.91
N LYS A 140 -0.47 -2.64 15.74
CA LYS A 140 0.59 -3.67 15.80
C LYS A 140 0.57 -4.64 14.60
N ALA A 141 -0.33 -4.43 13.64
CA ALA A 141 -0.45 -5.23 12.44
C ALA A 141 0.44 -4.72 11.29
N ALA A 142 1.13 -3.59 11.49
CA ALA A 142 2.12 -3.01 10.57
C ALA A 142 3.54 -3.48 10.87
#